data_AF-A0A355SFV8-F1
#
_entry.id   AF-A0A355SFV8-F1
#
_cell.length_a   1.000
_cell.length_b   1.000
_cell.length_c   1.000
_cell.angle_alpha   90.00
_cell.angle_beta   90.00
_cell.angle_gamma   90.00
#
_symmetry.space_group_name_H-M   'P 1'
#
loop_
_entity.id
_entity.type
_entity.pdbx_description
1 polymer ?
#
loop_
_entity_poly.entity_id
_entity_poly.type
_entity_poly.pdbx_seq_one_letter_code
_entity_poly.pdbx_strand_id
1 'polypeptide(L)' 'MRKAIIGKKIGMTQIFDESGKAIPVSVVLAGPCFVVQKKTAEKDGYNALQVGFEDVRDKLVNK' A
#
# COMPACT_ATOMS: atom_id res chain seq x y z
N MET A 1 -11.87 -6.36 11.23
CA MET A 1 -11.09 -5.24 10.64
C MET A 1 -10.26 -5.80 9.50
N ARG A 2 -10.46 -5.33 8.26
CA ARG A 2 -9.68 -5.82 7.10
C ARG A 2 -8.30 -5.16 7.12
N LYS A 3 -7.25 -5.95 6.93
CA LYS A 3 -5.88 -5.44 6.76
C LYS A 3 -5.75 -4.91 5.34
N ALA A 4 -5.17 -3.72 5.18
CA ALA A 4 -4.92 -3.09 3.89
C ALA A 4 -3.49 -2.54 3.85
N ILE A 5 -2.94 -2.44 2.65
CA ILE A 5 -1.61 -1.88 2.38
C ILE A 5 -1.73 -0.82 1.28
N ILE A 6 -0.77 0.08 1.24
CA ILE A 6 -0.64 1.07 0.15
C ILE A 6 0.30 0.45 -0.89
N GLY A 7 -0.04 0.62 -2.17
CA GLY A 7 0.79 0.13 -3.26
C GLY A 7 0.77 1.06 -4.45
N LYS A 8 1.84 1.04 -5.23
CA LYS A 8 1.99 1.82 -6.46
C LYS A 8 1.86 0.91 -7.67
N LYS A 9 0.97 1.26 -8.61
CA LYS A 9 0.88 0.53 -9.88
C LYS A 9 2.16 0.78 -10.69
N ILE A 10 2.88 -0.29 -11.00
CA ILE A 10 4.13 -0.23 -11.77
C ILE A 10 3.88 -0.53 -13.24
N GLY A 11 2.91 -1.40 -13.53
CA GLY A 11 2.60 -1.76 -14.91
C GLY A 11 1.59 -2.88 -15.01
N MET A 12 1.50 -3.44 -16.21
CA MET A 12 0.65 -4.58 -16.51
C MET A 12 1.48 -5.60 -17.29
N THR A 13 1.29 -6.87 -16.96
CA THR A 13 1.92 -8.01 -17.62
C THR A 13 0.85 -9.08 -17.85
N GLN A 14 1.23 -10.23 -18.38
CA GLN A 14 0.35 -11.38 -18.47
C GLN A 14 1.04 -12.61 -17.87
N ILE A 15 0.26 -13.44 -17.21
CA ILE A 15 0.67 -14.77 -16.76
C ILE A 15 -0.08 -15.81 -17.57
N PHE A 16 0.53 -16.96 -17.83
CA PHE A 16 -0.13 -18.07 -18.48
C PHE A 16 -0.57 -19.06 -17.41
N ASP A 17 -1.82 -19.54 -17.49
CA ASP A 17 -2.28 -20.65 -16.66
C ASP A 17 -1.80 -22.00 -17.20
N GLU A 18 -2.07 -23.08 -16.46
CA GLU A 18 -1.69 -24.46 -16.82
C GLU A 18 -2.33 -24.94 -18.14
N SER A 19 -3.42 -24.29 -18.57
CA SER A 19 -4.11 -24.57 -19.83
C SER A 19 -3.60 -23.69 -21.00
N GLY A 20 -2.58 -22.86 -20.77
CA GLY A 20 -1.97 -21.99 -21.77
C GLY A 20 -2.75 -20.69 -22.03
N LYS A 21 -3.75 -20.35 -21.21
CA LYS A 21 -4.51 -19.10 -21.37
C LYS A 21 -3.72 -17.93 -20.77
N ALA A 22 -3.60 -16.85 -21.55
CA ALA A 22 -3.02 -15.59 -21.09
C ALA A 22 -4.01 -14.82 -20.19
N ILE A 23 -3.61 -14.55 -18.95
CA ILE A 23 -4.35 -13.77 -17.98
C ILE A 23 -3.64 -12.43 -17.79
N PRO A 24 -4.26 -11.29 -18.13
CA PRO A 24 -3.68 -9.98 -17.90
C PRO A 24 -3.68 -9.65 -16.40
N VAL A 25 -2.56 -9.19 -15.88
CA VAL A 25 -2.36 -8.86 -14.47
C VAL A 25 -1.73 -7.49 -14.31
N SER A 26 -2.02 -6.80 -13.21
CA SER A 26 -1.36 -5.54 -12.85
C SER A 26 -0.28 -5.80 -11.80
N VAL A 27 0.91 -5.29 -12.05
CA VAL A 27 2.02 -5.34 -11.08
C VAL A 27 1.91 -4.13 -10.16
N VAL A 28 1.78 -4.39 -8.86
CA VAL A 28 1.71 -3.38 -7.81
C VAL A 28 2.93 -3.53 -6.91
N LEU A 29 3.72 -2.46 -6.77
CA LEU A 29 4.78 -2.40 -5.77
C LEU A 29 4.15 -2.18 -4.40
N ALA A 30 4.26 -3.19 -3.56
CA ALA A 30 3.73 -3.20 -2.20
C ALA A 30 4.84 -2.80 -1.21
N GLY A 31 4.96 -1.49 -0.95
CA GLY A 31 5.72 -0.97 0.17
C GLY A 31 7.20 -0.64 -0.09
N PRO A 32 7.91 -0.18 0.96
CA PRO A 32 7.60 -0.39 2.39
C PRO A 32 6.35 0.38 2.91
N CYS A 33 5.59 -0.27 3.83
CA CYS A 33 4.37 0.26 4.45
C CYS A 33 4.49 0.27 5.98
N PHE A 34 4.86 1.40 6.59
CA PHE A 34 5.06 1.51 8.04
C PHE A 34 3.81 2.02 8.76
N VAL A 35 3.52 1.50 9.95
CA VAL A 35 2.43 2.05 10.78
C VAL A 35 2.95 3.30 11.49
N VAL A 36 2.39 4.47 11.16
CA VAL A 36 2.83 5.78 11.69
C VAL A 36 2.04 6.18 12.92
N GLN A 37 0.72 5.96 12.91
CA GLN A 37 -0.16 6.33 14.02
C GLN A 37 -1.28 5.33 14.19
N LYS A 38 -1.63 5.04 15.45
CA LYS A 38 -2.85 4.33 15.83
C LYS A 38 -3.86 5.36 16.37
N LYS A 39 -5.00 5.49 15.70
CA LYS A 39 -6.11 6.33 16.13
C LYS A 39 -7.10 5.53 16.95
N THR A 40 -7.55 6.12 18.06
CA THR A 40 -8.50 5.48 18.98
C THR A 40 -9.76 6.33 19.13
N ALA A 41 -10.89 5.68 19.42
CA ALA A 41 -12.17 6.37 19.59
C ALA A 41 -12.12 7.48 20.67
N GLU A 42 -11.37 7.27 21.75
CA GLU A 42 -11.25 8.22 22.86
C GLU A 42 -10.51 9.51 22.49
N LYS A 43 -9.47 9.43 21.65
CA LYS A 43 -8.62 10.58 21.29
C LYS A 43 -9.00 11.21 19.96
N ASP A 44 -9.39 10.39 18.99
CA ASP A 44 -9.58 10.79 17.59
C ASP A 44 -11.04 10.67 17.12
N GLY A 45 -11.95 10.14 17.94
CA GLY A 45 -13.37 9.96 17.60
C GLY A 45 -13.68 8.72 16.75
N TYR A 46 -12.66 7.95 16.35
CA TYR A 46 -12.83 6.70 15.60
C TYR A 46 -11.59 5.78 15.69
N ASN A 47 -11.75 4.52 15.29
CA ASN A 47 -10.66 3.54 15.26
C ASN A 47 -10.06 3.44 13.84
N ALA A 48 -8.76 3.75 13.70
CA ALA A 48 -8.04 3.62 12.44
C ALA A 48 -6.53 3.45 12.62
N LEU A 49 -5.85 2.98 11.57
CA LEU A 49 -4.40 2.97 11.46
C LEU A 49 -3.97 3.91 10.33
N GLN A 50 -2.99 4.77 10.62
CA GLN A 50 -2.30 5.54 9.60
C GLN A 50 -1.05 4.78 9.17
N VAL A 51 -0.90 4.62 7.85
CA VAL A 51 0.20 3.89 7.23
C VAL A 51 0.97 4.84 6.33
N GLY A 52 2.29 4.89 6.47
CA GLY A 52 3.21 5.58 5.57
C GLY A 52 3.62 4.67 4.41
N PHE A 53 3.94 5.25 3.26
CA PHE A 53 4.29 4.53 2.04
C PHE A 53 5.52 5.15 1.38
N GLU A 54 6.52 4.30 1.10
CA GLU A 54 7.84 4.69 0.57
C GLU A 54 8.61 5.68 1.47
N ASP A 55 9.92 5.76 1.26
CA ASP A 55 10.75 6.77 1.91
C ASP A 55 10.74 8.07 1.10
N VAL A 56 10.78 9.19 1.81
CA VAL A 56 10.86 10.52 1.22
C VAL A 56 12.22 11.12 1.54
N ARG A 57 12.87 11.75 0.55
CA ARG A 57 14.15 12.45 0.77
C ARG A 57 13.96 13.61 1.75
N ASP A 58 14.87 13.76 2.72
CA ASP A 58 14.79 14.76 3.79
C ASP A 58 14.48 16.18 3.31
N LYS A 59 15.08 16.61 2.19
CA LYS A 59 14.85 17.94 1.60
C LYS A 59 13.43 18.22 1.11
N LEU A 60 12.58 17.19 1.00
CA LEU A 60 11.19 17.29 0.54
C LEU A 60 10.19 17.27 1.71
N VAL A 61 10.68 17.07 2.94
CA VAL A 61 9.84 17.01 4.14
C VAL A 61 9.79 18.40 4.78
N ASN A 62 8.62 18.80 5.29
CA ASN A 62 8.46 20.06 6.03
C ASN A 62 8.83 19.89 7.51
N LYS A 63 9.20 20.99 8.16
CA LYS A 63 9.46 21.04 9.61
C LYS A 63 8.16 21.02 10.42
#